data_AF-A0A3A3GF59-F1
#
_entry.id   AF-A0A3A3GF59-F1
#
_cell.length_a   1.000
_cell.length_b   1.000
_cell.length_c   1.000
_cell.angle_alpha   90.00
_cell.angle_beta   90.00
_cell.angle_gamma   90.00
#
_symmetry.space_group_name_H-M   'P 1'
#
loop_
_entity.id
_entity.type
_entity.pdbx_description
1 polymer ?
#
loop_
_entity_poly.entity_id
_entity_poly.type
_entity_poly.pdbx_seq_one_letter_code
_entity_poly.pdbx_strand_id
1 'polypeptide(L)'
;MIRKGVRLMFGFGVGVCKVCGCIEEHACVTENGPCSWANEDEDLCSACVPVVDFYPQMHFYQCSSCKITFGIDARLEEQSSANCPICLSDVDINDAGSGYVSLTRIPLEQVDHQEDIIGEHEDEAS
;
A
#
# COMPACT_ATOMS: atom_id res chain seq x y z
N MET A 1 18.20 54.84 -8.44
CA MET A 1 17.20 54.62 -7.37
C MET A 1 16.90 53.13 -7.29
N ILE A 2 17.23 52.52 -6.16
CA ILE A 2 17.01 51.11 -5.86
C ILE A 2 15.56 50.96 -5.37
N ARG A 3 14.77 50.10 -6.00
CA ARG A 3 13.72 49.34 -5.28
C ARG A 3 13.68 47.91 -5.84
N LYS A 4 14.26 47.03 -5.04
CA LYS A 4 14.10 45.57 -5.06
C LYS A 4 12.60 45.25 -5.03
N GLY A 5 12.14 44.38 -5.92
CA GLY A 5 10.76 43.87 -5.95
C GLY A 5 10.78 42.34 -5.91
N VAL A 6 11.01 41.82 -4.71
CA VAL A 6 10.64 40.51 -4.15
C VAL A 6 10.23 39.41 -5.16
N ARG A 7 11.11 38.40 -5.31
CA ARG A 7 10.72 37.03 -5.63
C ARG A 7 9.82 36.54 -4.48
N LEU A 8 8.50 36.47 -4.68
CA LEU A 8 7.65 35.63 -3.84
C LEU A 8 7.92 34.17 -4.25
N MET A 9 8.95 33.58 -3.67
CA MET A 9 9.01 32.14 -3.47
C MET A 9 8.12 31.84 -2.26
N PHE A 10 6.83 31.59 -2.50
CA PHE A 10 5.97 30.94 -1.49
C PHE A 10 5.57 29.58 -2.05
N GLY A 11 6.53 28.66 -2.04
CA GLY A 11 6.20 27.24 -1.99
C GLY A 11 5.85 26.92 -0.54
N PHE A 12 4.63 27.26 -0.13
CA PHE A 12 4.00 26.49 0.94
C PHE A 12 3.66 25.16 0.29
N GLY A 13 4.41 24.11 0.63
CA GLY A 13 4.04 22.76 0.24
C GLY A 13 2.68 22.50 0.83
N VAL A 14 1.63 22.55 0.02
CA VAL A 14 0.30 22.17 0.46
C VAL A 14 0.36 20.65 0.48
N GLY A 15 0.63 20.07 1.65
CA GLY A 15 0.47 18.64 1.83
C GLY A 15 -0.91 18.23 1.31
N VAL A 16 -0.95 17.18 0.48
CA VAL A 16 -2.19 16.55 0.03
C VAL A 16 -2.07 15.08 0.36
N CYS A 17 -3.00 14.55 1.16
CA CYS A 17 -2.97 13.14 1.49
C CYS A 17 -3.20 12.32 0.22
N LYS A 18 -2.27 11.45 -0.13
CA LYS A 18 -2.34 10.59 -1.33
C LYS A 18 -3.47 9.57 -1.28
N VAL A 19 -4.06 9.31 -0.11
CA VAL A 19 -5.11 8.29 0.08
C VAL A 19 -6.51 8.90 0.05
N CYS A 20 -6.75 9.97 0.81
CA CYS A 20 -8.08 10.59 0.93
C CYS A 20 -8.19 11.99 0.34
N GLY A 21 -7.09 12.56 -0.15
CA GLY A 21 -7.06 13.90 -0.75
C GLY A 21 -7.25 15.06 0.22
N CYS A 22 -7.23 14.82 1.54
CA CYS A 22 -7.33 15.92 2.50
C CYS A 22 -6.14 16.87 2.40
N ILE A 23 -6.38 18.13 2.71
CA ILE A 23 -5.39 19.21 2.79
C ILE A 23 -5.48 19.89 4.15
N GLU A 24 -4.51 20.72 4.50
CA GLU A 24 -4.45 21.38 5.81
C GLU A 24 -5.71 22.20 6.14
N GLU A 25 -6.30 22.86 5.14
CA GLU A 25 -7.54 23.65 5.28
C GLU A 25 -8.82 22.79 5.29
N HIS A 26 -8.74 21.53 4.87
CA HIS A 26 -9.88 20.62 4.70
C HIS A 26 -9.52 19.20 5.14
N ALA A 27 -9.21 19.05 6.43
CA ALA A 27 -8.94 17.74 7.05
C ALA A 27 -10.20 16.83 6.99
N CYS A 28 -10.00 15.54 6.72
CA CYS A 28 -11.06 14.54 6.91
C CYS A 28 -11.46 14.48 8.38
N VAL A 29 -12.77 14.41 8.65
CA VAL A 29 -13.28 14.22 10.01
C VAL A 29 -13.57 12.75 10.23
N THR A 30 -12.95 12.17 11.25
CA THR A 30 -13.20 10.80 11.73
C THR A 30 -14.03 10.82 13.01
N GLU A 31 -14.38 9.65 13.54
CA GLU A 31 -15.00 9.52 14.87
C GLU A 31 -14.15 10.10 16.00
N ASN A 32 -12.82 10.19 15.79
CA ASN A 32 -11.86 10.78 16.74
C ASN A 32 -11.60 12.28 16.48
N GLY A 33 -12.31 12.90 15.53
CA GLY A 33 -12.11 14.30 15.12
C GLY A 33 -11.34 14.46 13.81
N PRO A 34 -10.92 15.70 13.47
CA PRO A 34 -10.19 15.98 12.23
C PRO A 34 -8.82 15.28 12.22
N CYS A 35 -8.43 14.73 11.06
CA CYS A 35 -7.11 14.14 10.87
C CYS A 35 -6.00 15.21 10.85
N SER A 36 -4.77 14.78 11.09
CA SER A 36 -3.55 15.60 11.02
C SER A 36 -2.55 14.96 10.05
N TRP A 37 -1.52 15.69 9.61
CA TRP A 37 -0.40 15.07 8.90
C TRP A 37 0.32 14.06 9.78
N ALA A 38 0.73 12.94 9.20
CA ALA A 38 1.36 11.85 9.92
C ALA A 38 2.84 11.64 9.59
N ASN A 39 3.35 12.35 8.59
CA ASN A 39 4.74 12.30 8.18
C ASN A 39 5.23 13.69 7.76
N GLU A 40 6.55 13.86 7.72
CA GLU A 40 7.20 15.12 7.39
C GLU A 40 6.98 15.55 5.93
N ASP A 41 6.75 14.59 5.02
CA ASP A 41 6.45 14.86 3.61
C ASP A 41 5.00 15.30 3.38
N GLU A 42 4.17 15.30 4.42
CA GLU A 42 2.75 15.72 4.40
C GLU A 42 1.92 15.05 3.29
N ASP A 43 2.23 13.79 2.97
CA ASP A 43 1.55 13.03 1.93
C ASP A 43 0.62 11.94 2.48
N LEU A 44 0.60 11.76 3.80
CA LEU A 44 -0.30 10.86 4.53
C LEU A 44 -0.90 11.56 5.76
N CYS A 45 -2.22 11.45 5.93
CA CYS A 45 -2.91 11.93 7.13
C CYS A 45 -3.12 10.79 8.13
N SER A 46 -3.29 11.12 9.41
CA SER A 46 -3.44 10.19 10.53
C SER A 46 -4.64 9.24 10.40
N ALA A 47 -5.65 9.61 9.61
CA ALA A 47 -6.77 8.73 9.28
C ALA A 47 -6.43 7.67 8.22
N CYS A 48 -5.42 7.93 7.39
CA CYS A 48 -5.02 7.08 6.27
C CYS A 48 -3.69 6.37 6.49
N VAL A 49 -2.95 6.70 7.54
CA VAL A 49 -1.79 5.90 7.95
C VAL A 49 -2.26 4.48 8.20
N PRO A 50 -1.60 3.47 7.60
CA PRO A 50 -1.86 2.10 7.99
C PRO A 50 -1.55 1.95 9.47
N VAL A 51 -2.57 1.64 10.26
CA VAL A 51 -2.41 1.27 11.66
C VAL A 51 -1.67 -0.06 11.69
N VAL A 52 -0.35 0.01 11.70
CA VAL A 52 0.53 -1.15 11.89
C VAL A 52 0.69 -1.36 13.40
N ASP A 53 -0.37 -1.80 14.06
CA ASP A 53 -0.31 -2.18 15.50
C ASP A 53 0.64 -3.35 15.74
N PHE A 54 1.06 -4.04 14.67
CA PHE A 54 1.97 -5.17 14.73
C PHE A 54 2.96 -5.07 13.57
N TYR A 55 4.25 -5.03 13.89
CA TYR A 55 5.34 -5.44 13.00
C TYR A 55 5.59 -6.94 13.25
N PRO A 56 4.79 -7.86 12.68
CA PRO A 56 5.07 -9.27 12.85
C PRO A 56 6.44 -9.55 12.23
N GLN A 57 7.34 -10.10 13.05
CA GLN A 57 8.57 -10.69 12.55
C GLN A 57 8.16 -11.98 11.83
N MET A 58 8.51 -12.09 10.56
CA MET A 58 8.21 -13.23 9.72
C MET A 58 9.50 -13.96 9.36
N HIS A 59 9.45 -15.28 9.36
CA HIS A 59 10.47 -16.15 8.79
C HIS A 59 9.95 -16.68 7.46
N PHE A 60 10.72 -16.48 6.39
CA PHE A 60 10.33 -16.84 5.04
C PHE A 60 10.98 -18.15 4.63
N TYR A 61 10.19 -18.98 3.96
CA TYR A 61 10.64 -20.24 3.41
C TYR A 61 10.30 -20.31 1.92
N GLN A 62 11.16 -20.99 1.16
CA GLN A 62 10.94 -21.31 -0.23
C GLN A 62 10.77 -22.82 -0.43
N CYS A 63 9.61 -23.22 -0.95
CA CYS A 63 9.41 -24.60 -1.37
C CYS A 63 9.98 -24.81 -2.78
N SER A 64 11.01 -25.64 -2.90
CA SER A 64 11.66 -25.93 -4.17
C SER A 64 10.84 -26.83 -5.09
N SER A 65 9.85 -27.56 -4.56
CA SER A 65 8.95 -28.43 -5.34
C SER A 65 7.87 -27.64 -6.09
N CYS A 66 7.11 -26.77 -5.42
CA CYS A 66 6.06 -25.96 -6.05
C CYS A 66 6.45 -24.50 -6.31
N LYS A 67 7.70 -24.11 -6.03
CA LYS A 67 8.29 -22.79 -6.33
C LYS A 67 7.56 -21.61 -5.69
N ILE A 68 6.98 -21.81 -4.50
CA ILE A 68 6.39 -20.72 -3.72
C ILE A 68 7.34 -20.24 -2.61
N THR A 69 7.21 -18.96 -2.27
CA THR A 69 7.78 -18.39 -1.04
C THR A 69 6.64 -18.01 -0.11
N PHE A 70 6.74 -18.39 1.15
CA PHE A 70 5.72 -18.10 2.16
C PHE A 70 6.38 -17.71 3.47
N GLY A 71 5.72 -16.88 4.25
CA GLY A 71 6.19 -16.43 5.56
C GLY A 71 5.35 -17.04 6.68
N ILE A 72 6.00 -17.44 7.77
CA ILE A 72 5.37 -17.82 9.03
C ILE A 72 5.74 -16.76 10.08
N ASP A 73 4.80 -16.41 10.95
CA ASP A 73 5.08 -15.55 12.10
C ASP A 73 6.15 -16.23 12.98
N ALA A 74 7.28 -15.56 13.19
CA ALA A 74 8.40 -16.10 13.95
C ALA A 74 8.02 -16.51 15.38
N ARG A 75 6.95 -15.92 15.94
CA ARG A 75 6.42 -16.31 17.27
C ARG A 75 5.72 -17.68 17.26
N LEU A 76 5.34 -18.16 16.09
CA LEU A 76 4.64 -19.43 15.90
C LEU A 76 5.57 -20.57 15.47
N GLU A 77 6.81 -20.27 15.06
CA GLU A 77 7.79 -21.28 14.62
C GLU A 77 8.16 -22.26 15.73
N GLU A 78 8.28 -21.79 16.98
CA GLU A 78 8.55 -22.67 18.14
C GLU A 78 7.46 -23.74 18.37
N GLN A 79 6.28 -23.60 17.76
CA GLN A 79 5.13 -24.47 18.00
C GLN A 79 4.79 -25.42 16.84
N SER A 80 5.40 -25.26 15.66
CA SER A 80 5.08 -26.11 14.51
C SER A 80 6.17 -26.12 13.46
N SER A 81 6.57 -27.32 13.00
CA SER A 81 7.41 -27.46 11.80
C SER A 81 6.70 -26.79 10.61
N ALA A 82 7.45 -25.97 9.87
CA ALA A 82 6.93 -25.29 8.69
C ALA A 82 6.57 -26.33 7.61
N ASN A 83 5.31 -26.35 7.20
CA ASN A 83 4.86 -27.14 6.04
C ASN A 83 4.57 -26.19 4.88
N CYS A 84 4.91 -26.61 3.67
CA CYS A 84 4.55 -25.90 2.47
C CYS A 84 3.02 -25.88 2.35
N PRO A 85 2.36 -24.72 2.22
CA PRO A 85 0.90 -24.64 2.16
C PRO A 85 0.30 -25.29 0.90
N ILE A 86 1.12 -25.57 -0.12
CA ILE A 86 0.69 -26.21 -1.37
C ILE A 86 1.01 -27.71 -1.37
N CYS A 87 2.24 -28.08 -1.01
CA CYS A 87 2.66 -29.49 -0.99
C CYS A 87 2.21 -30.23 0.27
N LEU A 88 1.82 -29.50 1.32
CA LEU A 88 1.48 -30.02 2.65
C LEU A 88 2.60 -30.88 3.26
N SER A 89 3.85 -30.55 2.94
CA SER A 89 5.06 -31.27 3.38
C SER A 89 6.22 -30.31 3.64
N ASP A 90 7.21 -30.79 4.38
CA ASP A 90 8.43 -30.07 4.77
C ASP A 90 9.70 -30.48 3.99
N VAL A 91 9.60 -31.56 3.20
CA VAL A 91 10.74 -32.22 2.52
C VAL A 91 11.56 -31.27 1.63
N ASP A 92 10.89 -30.37 0.90
CA ASP A 92 11.51 -29.55 -0.14
C ASP A 92 11.56 -28.06 0.24
N ILE A 93 11.51 -27.76 1.54
CA ILE A 93 11.51 -26.40 2.04
C ILE A 93 12.94 -25.95 2.36
N ASN A 94 13.28 -24.74 1.92
CA ASN A 94 14.54 -24.07 2.25
C ASN A 94 14.25 -22.76 2.97
N ASP A 95 15.11 -22.38 3.91
CA ASP A 95 15.10 -21.07 4.53
C ASP A 95 15.41 -19.98 3.47
N ALA A 96 14.58 -18.95 3.41
CA ALA A 96 14.71 -17.80 2.52
C ALA A 96 15.01 -16.48 3.27
N GLY A 97 15.18 -16.54 4.58
CA GLY A 97 15.54 -15.42 5.46
C GLY A 97 14.38 -14.91 6.31
N SER A 98 14.64 -13.92 7.15
CA SER A 98 13.64 -13.32 8.05
C SER A 98 13.53 -11.80 7.86
N GLY A 99 12.39 -11.23 8.22
CA GLY A 99 12.15 -9.79 8.10
C GLY A 99 10.85 -9.34 8.74
N TYR A 100 10.60 -8.03 8.66
CA TYR A 100 9.33 -7.44 9.09
C TYR A 100 8.44 -7.21 7.88
N VAL A 101 7.15 -7.49 8.03
CA VAL A 101 6.15 -7.21 7.00
C VAL A 101 5.32 -6.00 7.43
N SER A 102 5.26 -5.00 6.56
CA SER A 102 4.33 -3.88 6.68
C SER A 102 3.18 -4.11 5.70
N LEU A 103 1.95 -4.15 6.22
CA LEU A 103 0.75 -4.22 5.40
C LEU A 103 0.24 -2.80 5.15
N THR A 104 0.47 -2.29 3.94
CA THR A 104 -0.13 -1.04 3.49
C THR A 104 -1.43 -1.37 2.77
N ARG A 105 -2.55 -0.76 3.18
CA ARG A 105 -3.76 -0.80 2.35
C ARG A 105 -3.49 -0.02 1.07
N ILE A 106 -3.58 -0.68 -0.07
CA ILE A 106 -3.59 0.00 -1.36
C ILE A 106 -4.90 0.81 -1.42
N PRO A 107 -4.87 2.13 -1.68
CA PRO A 107 -6.08 2.89 -1.94
C PRO A 107 -6.81 2.24 -3.12
N LEU A 108 -8.13 2.07 -3.02
CA LEU A 108 -8.94 1.68 -4.17
C LEU A 108 -8.99 2.88 -5.13
N GLU A 109 -7.91 3.09 -5.89
CA GLU A 109 -8.00 3.91 -7.09
C GLU A 109 -9.02 3.26 -8.03
N GLN A 110 -9.87 4.11 -8.58
CA GLN A 110 -11.10 3.75 -9.23
C GLN A 110 -10.83 2.77 -10.37
N VAL A 111 -11.38 1.57 -10.27
CA VAL A 111 -11.55 0.69 -11.42
C VAL A 111 -12.61 1.35 -12.29
N ASP A 112 -12.21 2.36 -13.05
CA ASP A 112 -13.03 2.90 -14.12
C ASP A 112 -13.35 1.74 -15.05
N HIS A 113 -14.65 1.53 -15.23
CA HIS A 113 -15.20 0.59 -16.20
C HIS A 113 -14.68 0.97 -17.60
N GLN A 114 -13.60 0.31 -18.04
CA GLN A 114 -13.27 0.23 -19.45
C GLN A 114 -14.21 -0.79 -20.09
N GLU A 115 -15.45 -0.37 -20.35
CA GLU A 115 -16.30 -1.02 -21.34
C GLU A 115 -15.73 -0.68 -22.72
N ASP A 116 -14.86 -1.57 -23.21
CA ASP A 116 -14.34 -1.52 -24.55
C ASP A 116 -14.98 -2.63 -25.40
N ILE A 117 -15.54 -2.20 -26.54
CA ILE A 117 -15.78 -2.93 -27.81
C ILE A 117 -17.14 -3.67 -27.84
N ILE A 118 -18.06 -3.46 -28.80
CA ILE A 118 -17.92 -3.63 -30.26
C ILE A 118 -18.84 -2.64 -31.00
N GLY A 119 -18.27 -1.92 -31.98
CA GLY A 119 -19.04 -1.14 -32.95
C GLY A 119 -19.74 -2.05 -33.96
N GLU A 120 -21.05 -1.86 -34.12
CA GLU A 120 -21.81 -2.42 -35.23
C GLU A 120 -21.55 -1.57 -36.47
N HIS A 121 -20.64 -2.05 -37.32
CA HIS A 121 -20.56 -1.66 -38.72
C HIS A 121 -21.29 -2.76 -39.49
N GLU A 122 -22.56 -2.54 -39.81
CA GLU A 122 -23.24 -3.34 -40.83
C GLU A 122 -23.38 -2.48 -42.08
N ASP A 123 -22.67 -2.94 -43.11
CA ASP A 123 -22.53 -2.35 -44.42
C ASP A 123 -23.87 -2.24 -45.16
N GLU A 124 -24.12 -1.08 -45.76
CA GLU A 124 -25.03 -0.94 -46.89
C GLU A 124 -24.50 -1.77 -48.08
N ALA A 125 -25.28 -2.77 -48.52
CA ALA A 125 -25.07 -3.38 -49.83
C ALA A 125 -26.38 -3.84 -50.48
N SER A 126 -26.75 -3.08 -51.52
CA SER A 126 -27.67 -3.38 -52.66
C SER A 126 -29.17 -3.45 -52.44
#